data_AF-A0A7C5D0S0-F1
#
_entry.id   AF-A0A7C5D0S0-F1
#
_cell.length_a   1.000
_cell.length_b   1.000
_cell.length_c   1.000
_cell.angle_alpha   90.00
_cell.angle_beta   90.00
_cell.angle_gamma   90.00
#
_symmetry.space_group_name_H-M   'P 1'
#
loop_
_entity.id
_entity.type
_entity.pdbx_description
1 polymer ?
#
loop_
_entity_poly.entity_id
_entity_poly.type
_entity_poly.pdbx_seq_one_letter_code
_entity_poly.pdbx_strand_id
1 'polypeptide(L)' 'MMKAYDDLLTRYADIRKLGLAGSILMWDQNTYMPPGAVEMRGEQQALIAGIAHERLTSNRMGELIRECSSMKDISPEQA' A
#
# COMPACT_ATOMS: atom_id res chain seq x y z
N MET A 1 13.49 -5.54 -19.43
CA MET A 1 13.50 -6.32 -18.17
C MET A 1 13.11 -5.49 -16.95
N MET A 2 13.51 -4.23 -16.82
CA MET A 2 13.18 -3.44 -15.61
C MET A 2 11.70 -2.98 -15.51
N LYS A 3 10.99 -2.80 -16.63
CA LYS A 3 9.69 -2.08 -16.65
C LYS A 3 8.58 -2.69 -15.77
N ALA A 4 8.41 -4.01 -15.75
CA ALA A 4 7.32 -4.65 -14.98
C ALA A 4 7.64 -4.67 -13.48
N TYR A 5 8.88 -5.03 -13.12
CA TYR A 5 9.35 -4.99 -11.74
C TYR A 5 9.37 -3.55 -11.19
N ASP A 6 9.82 -2.57 -11.97
CA ASP A 6 9.80 -1.16 -11.58
C ASP A 6 8.36 -0.63 -11.41
N ASP A 7 7.43 -1.01 -12.30
CA ASP A 7 6.00 -0.65 -12.18
C ASP A 7 5.40 -1.28 -10.90
N LEU A 8 5.71 -2.56 -10.64
CA LEU A 8 5.31 -3.26 -9.41
C LEU A 8 5.82 -2.53 -8.16
N LEU A 9 7.11 -2.21 -8.11
CA LEU A 9 7.72 -1.51 -6.99
C LEU A 9 7.16 -0.11 -6.81
N THR A 10 6.95 0.63 -7.89
CA THR A 10 6.37 1.99 -7.85
C THR A 10 4.97 1.95 -7.24
N ARG A 11 4.13 1.03 -7.71
CA ARG A 11 2.76 0.86 -7.18
C ARG A 11 2.75 0.41 -5.74
N TYR A 12 3.61 -0.55 -5.40
CA TYR A 12 3.74 -1.03 -4.03
C TYR A 12 4.22 0.09 -3.10
N ALA A 13 5.18 0.90 -3.54
CA ALA A 13 5.65 2.06 -2.78
C ALA A 13 4.50 3.05 -2.49
N ASP A 14 3.58 3.28 -3.42
CA ASP A 14 2.40 4.12 -3.17
C ASP A 14 1.43 3.50 -2.15
N ILE A 15 1.19 2.20 -2.22
CA ILE A 15 0.40 1.48 -1.20
C ILE A 15 1.07 1.59 0.17
N ARG A 16 2.39 1.49 0.24
CA ARG A 16 3.16 1.68 1.47
C ARG A 16 3.04 3.09 2.01
N LYS A 17 3.06 4.13 1.18
CA LYS A 17 2.84 5.53 1.61
C LYS A 17 1.46 5.70 2.25
N LEU A 18 0.41 5.10 1.68
CA LEU A 18 -0.92 5.09 2.28
C LEU A 18 -0.91 4.41 3.65
N GLY A 19 -0.29 3.24 3.77
CA GLY A 19 -0.15 2.54 5.04
C GLY A 19 0.60 3.38 6.10
N LEU A 20 1.68 4.07 5.71
CA LEU A 20 2.42 4.97 6.60
C LEU A 20 1.58 6.15 7.07
N ALA A 21 0.78 6.76 6.19
CA ALA A 21 -0.16 7.81 6.56
C ALA A 21 -1.19 7.29 7.60
N GLY A 22 -1.74 6.09 7.37
CA GLY A 22 -2.61 5.40 8.33
C GLY A 22 -1.94 5.16 9.68
N SER A 23 -0.66 4.74 9.69
CA SER A 23 0.11 4.55 10.93
C SER A 23 0.31 5.85 11.71
N ILE A 24 0.58 6.97 11.03
CA ILE A 24 0.71 8.28 11.69
C ILE A 24 -0.63 8.70 12.31
N LEU A 25 -1.74 8.55 11.58
CA LEU A 25 -3.08 8.83 12.10
C LEU A 25 -3.44 7.93 13.28
N MET A 26 -2.99 6.68 13.28
CA MET A 26 -3.21 5.74 14.38
C MET A 26 -2.41 6.15 15.61
N TRP A 27 -1.14 6.55 15.42
CA TRP A 27 -0.34 7.07 16.51
C TRP A 27 -0.96 8.33 17.12
N ASP A 28 -1.40 9.29 16.28
CA ASP A 28 -2.07 10.50 16.75
C ASP A 28 -3.35 10.17 17.53
N GLN A 29 -4.12 9.18 17.06
CA GLN A 29 -5.35 8.73 17.73
C GLN A 29 -5.10 8.30 19.18
N ASN A 30 -3.94 7.70 19.44
CA ASN A 30 -3.57 7.16 20.75
C ASN A 30 -2.77 8.14 21.62
N THR A 31 -2.40 9.32 21.10
CA THR A 31 -1.50 10.25 21.80
C THR A 31 -2.06 11.66 21.93
N TYR A 32 -2.54 12.26 20.84
CA TYR A 32 -2.92 13.68 20.79
C TYR A 32 -4.38 13.93 20.40
N MET A 33 -5.05 12.95 19.78
CA MET A 33 -6.41 13.14 19.28
C MET A 33 -7.40 13.47 20.42
N PRO A 34 -8.19 14.55 20.31
CA PRO A 34 -9.22 14.85 21.29
C PRO A 34 -10.38 13.85 21.23
N PRO A 35 -11.10 13.58 22.34
CA PRO A 35 -12.18 12.59 22.38
C PRO A 35 -13.32 12.82 21.38
N GLY A 36 -13.59 14.08 20.99
CA GLY A 36 -14.64 14.44 20.04
C GLY A 36 -14.33 14.09 18.57
N ALA A 37 -13.11 13.64 18.25
CA ALA A 37 -12.69 13.38 16.87
C ALA A 37 -12.78 11.90 16.44
N VAL A 38 -13.33 11.02 17.28
CA VAL A 38 -13.33 9.55 17.06
C VAL A 38 -13.99 9.15 15.75
N GLU A 39 -15.15 9.71 15.42
CA GLU A 39 -15.89 9.38 14.20
C GLU A 39 -15.08 9.78 12.95
N MET A 40 -14.65 11.04 12.88
CA MET A 40 -13.84 11.56 11.78
C MET A 40 -12.52 10.79 11.61
N ARG A 41 -11.86 10.41 12.72
CA ARG A 41 -10.64 9.58 12.67
C ARG A 41 -10.93 8.18 12.14
N GLY A 42 -12.05 7.58 12.54
CA GLY A 42 -12.50 6.29 12.03
C GLY A 42 -12.69 6.32 10.50
N GLU A 43 -13.35 7.37 9.99
CA GLU A 43 -13.55 7.57 8.54
C GLU A 43 -12.22 7.73 7.79
N GLN A 44 -11.29 8.53 8.33
CA GLN A 44 -9.95 8.70 7.75
C GLN A 44 -9.19 7.39 7.65
N GLN A 45 -9.21 6.58 8.72
CA GLN A 45 -8.57 5.26 8.74
C GLN A 45 -9.22 4.31 7.74
N ALA A 46 -10.56 4.25 7.72
CA ALA A 46 -11.31 3.39 6.80
C ALA A 46 -11.03 3.74 5.34
N LEU A 47 -11.01 5.05 5.00
CA LEU A 47 -10.72 5.51 3.65
C LEU A 47 -9.33 5.10 3.19
N ILE A 48 -8.30 5.37 4.00
CA ILE A 48 -6.91 5.03 3.64
C ILE A 48 -6.72 3.53 3.52
N ALA A 49 -7.27 2.75 4.46
CA ALA A 49 -7.23 1.30 4.42
C ALA A 49 -7.94 0.75 3.17
N GLY A 50 -9.11 1.29 2.82
CA GLY A 50 -9.87 0.93 1.63
C GLY A 50 -9.08 1.18 0.34
N ILE A 51 -8.52 2.38 0.17
CA ILE A 51 -7.71 2.71 -1.02
C ILE A 51 -6.46 1.83 -1.11
N ALA A 52 -5.78 1.59 0.02
CA ALA A 52 -4.60 0.73 0.05
C ALA A 52 -4.96 -0.71 -0.35
N HIS A 53 -6.07 -1.24 0.18
CA HIS A 53 -6.58 -2.57 -0.15
C HIS A 53 -6.94 -2.67 -1.63
N GLU A 54 -7.76 -1.76 -2.15
CA GLU A 54 -8.20 -1.74 -3.56
C GLU A 54 -7.02 -1.75 -4.53
N ARG A 55 -6.00 -0.92 -4.28
CA ARG A 55 -4.81 -0.85 -5.12
C ARG A 55 -4.00 -2.14 -5.06
N LEU A 56 -3.84 -2.71 -3.86
CA LEU A 56 -3.12 -3.96 -3.64
C LEU A 56 -3.81 -5.14 -4.32
N THR A 57 -5.14 -5.21 -4.28
CA THR A 57 -5.94 -6.29 -4.85
C THR A 57 -6.38 -6.02 -6.30
N SER A 58 -5.85 -4.97 -6.94
CA SER A 58 -6.21 -4.63 -8.31
C SER A 58 -5.76 -5.71 -9.30
N ASN A 59 -6.53 -5.91 -10.38
CA ASN A 59 -6.16 -6.85 -11.46
C ASN A 59 -4.76 -6.56 -12.01
N ARG A 60 -4.41 -5.27 -12.14
CA ARG A 60 -3.10 -4.83 -12.61
C ARG A 60 -1.96 -5.27 -11.68
N MET A 61 -2.16 -5.25 -10.37
CA MET A 61 -1.18 -5.77 -9.42
C MET A 61 -0.93 -7.26 -9.64
N GLY A 62 -2.01 -8.04 -9.81
CA GLY A 62 -1.91 -9.48 -10.11
C GLY A 62 -1.25 -9.78 -11.45
N GLU A 63 -1.50 -8.98 -12.48
CA GLU A 63 -0.81 -9.08 -13.78
C GLU A 63 0.69 -8.85 -13.66
N LEU A 64 1.09 -7.77 -12.96
CA LEU A 64 2.50 -7.44 -12.75
C LEU A 64 3.23 -8.53 -11.97
N ILE A 65 2.60 -9.09 -10.94
CA ILE A 65 3.18 -10.22 -10.18
C ILE A 65 3.40 -11.42 -11.11
N ARG A 66 2.40 -11.81 -11.91
CA ARG A 66 2.53 -12.93 -12.87
C ARG A 66 3.62 -12.68 -13.90
N GLU A 67 3.71 -11.45 -14.42
CA GLU A 67 4.76 -11.07 -15.37
C GLU A 67 6.15 -11.19 -14.72
N CYS A 68 6.32 -10.67 -13.50
CA CYS A 68 7.57 -10.77 -12.75
C CYS A 68 7.95 -12.23 -12.45
N SER A 69 7.00 -13.07 -12.03
CA SER A 69 7.24 -14.49 -11.75
C SER A 69 7.64 -15.31 -12.98
N SER A 70 7.42 -14.79 -14.20
CA SER A 70 7.84 -15.44 -15.45
C SER A 70 9.23 -15.02 -15.93
N MET A 71 9.86 -14.04 -15.26
CA MET A 71 11.18 -13.54 -15.62
C MET A 71 12.27 -14.56 -15.29
N LYS A 72 13.25 -14.71 -16.20
CA LYS A 72 14.33 -15.71 -16.08
C LYS A 72 15.64 -15.13 -15.52
N ASP A 73 15.83 -13.82 -15.63
CA ASP A 73 17.03 -13.11 -15.20
C ASP A 73 16.69 -12.20 -14.01
N ILE A 74 16.47 -12.81 -12.84
CA ILE A 74 16.14 -12.13 -11.57
C ILE A 74 17.18 -12.47 -10.49
N SER A 75 17.47 -11.52 -9.59
CA SER A 75 18.35 -11.77 -8.45
C SER A 75 17.67 -12.68 -7.41
N PRO A 76 18.42 -13.30 -6.49
CA PRO A 76 17.84 -14.09 -5.39
C PRO A 76 16.84 -13.32 -4.52
N GLU A 77 17.02 -12.00 -4.36
CA GLU A 77 16.11 -11.12 -3.62
C GLU A 77 14.82 -10.80 -4.41
N GLN A 78 14.85 -10.96 -5.73
CA GLN A 78 13.72 -10.73 -6.63
C GLN A 78 12.91 -12.01 -6.93
N ALA A 79 13.50 -13.18 -6.69
CA ALA A 79 12.88 -14.51 -6.88
C ALA A 79 11.95 -14.88 -5.74
#